data_AF-A0A8K2A858-F1
#
_entry.id   AF-A0A8K2A858-F1
#
_cell.length_a   1.000
_cell.length_b   1.000
_cell.length_c   1.000
_cell.angle_alpha   90.00
_cell.angle_beta   90.00
_cell.angle_gamma   90.00
#
_symmetry.space_group_name_H-M   'P 1'
#
loop_
_entity.id
_entity.type
_entity.pdbx_description
1 polymer ?
#
loop_
_entity_poly.entity_id
_entity_poly.type
_entity_poly.pdbx_seq_one_letter_code
_entity_poly.pdbx_strand_id
1 'polypeptide(L)'
;MDENVPKQITNGLRRRGINVLTVQEDNRARLPDPGVLSRATELSRVLFSRDSDFLVIAQSLQAEGMAFAGVIYAHSKAVSIGDCIRDLELIAKACDREVCPQQTHLPIHHVTNR
;
A
#
# COMPACT_ATOMS: atom_id res chain seq x y z
N MET A 1 5.76 2.40 -0.17
CA MET A 1 5.98 1.35 0.86
C MET A 1 6.35 2.03 2.13
N ASP A 2 5.58 1.76 3.17
CA ASP A 2 5.84 2.18 4.54
C ASP A 2 7.16 1.61 5.11
N GLU A 3 7.73 2.25 6.12
CA GLU A 3 9.01 1.88 6.74
C GLU A 3 8.92 0.55 7.50
N ASN A 4 7.75 0.20 8.03
CA ASN A 4 7.49 -1.02 8.79
C ASN A 4 7.27 -2.26 7.89
N VAL A 5 7.45 -2.12 6.57
CA VAL A 5 7.31 -3.20 5.60
C VAL A 5 8.64 -3.96 5.45
N PRO A 6 8.65 -5.31 5.56
CA PRO A 6 9.86 -6.10 5.39
C PRO A 6 10.44 -5.92 3.99
N LYS A 7 11.74 -5.68 3.90
CA LYS A 7 12.46 -5.50 2.62
C LYS A 7 12.27 -6.66 1.64
N GLN A 8 11.97 -7.86 2.13
CA GLN A 8 11.67 -9.04 1.30
C GLN A 8 10.45 -8.82 0.40
N ILE A 9 9.42 -8.11 0.88
CA ILE A 9 8.24 -7.78 0.06
C ILE A 9 8.64 -6.82 -1.06
N THR A 10 9.34 -5.73 -0.71
CA THR A 10 9.87 -4.75 -1.69
C THR A 10 10.73 -5.41 -2.76
N ASN A 11 11.69 -6.25 -2.33
CA ASN A 11 12.58 -6.96 -3.25
C ASN A 11 11.82 -7.98 -4.11
N GLY A 12 10.84 -8.68 -3.54
CA GLY A 12 10.00 -9.63 -4.27
C GLY A 12 9.20 -8.97 -5.38
N LEU A 13 8.63 -7.79 -5.11
CA LEU A 13 7.89 -7.00 -6.10
C LEU A 13 8.81 -6.44 -7.19
N ARG A 14 9.98 -5.91 -6.81
CA ARG A 14 10.98 -5.44 -7.79
C ARG A 14 11.44 -6.52 -8.75
N ARG A 15 11.67 -7.74 -8.24
CA ARG A 15 12.01 -8.91 -9.08
C ARG A 15 10.91 -9.27 -10.07
N ARG A 16 9.66 -8.88 -9.79
CA ARG A 16 8.48 -9.10 -10.65
C ARG A 16 8.21 -7.90 -11.58
N GLY A 17 9.10 -6.90 -11.62
CA GLY A 17 8.98 -5.73 -12.48
C GLY A 17 8.04 -4.64 -11.96
N ILE A 18 7.59 -4.73 -10.71
CA ILE A 18 6.71 -3.71 -10.11
C ILE A 18 7.54 -2.52 -9.63
N ASN A 19 7.13 -1.30 -9.99
CA ASN A 19 7.75 -0.06 -9.54
C ASN A 19 7.37 0.24 -8.09
N VAL A 20 8.31 -0.02 -7.18
CA VAL A 20 8.12 0.19 -5.74
C VAL A 20 9.06 1.28 -5.24
N LEU A 21 8.51 2.29 -4.58
CA LEU A 21 9.23 3.33 -3.85
C LEU A 21 9.01 3.16 -2.34
N THR A 22 10.09 3.14 -1.58
CA THR A 22 10.05 3.12 -0.10
C THR A 22 10.18 4.53 0.47
N VAL A 23 9.62 4.77 1.66
CA VAL A 23 9.79 6.07 2.36
C VAL A 23 11.27 6.39 2.61
N GLN A 24 12.08 5.35 2.80
CA GLN A 24 13.54 5.45 2.94
C GLN A 24 14.21 5.99 1.68
N GLU A 25 13.81 5.50 0.50
CA GLU A 25 14.37 5.93 -0.79
C GLU A 25 13.90 7.32 -1.21
N ASP A 26 12.72 7.76 -0.76
CA ASP A 26 12.24 9.13 -0.95
C ASP A 26 12.93 10.13 0.02
N ASN A 27 13.95 9.70 0.80
CA ASN A 27 14.63 10.46 1.86
C ASN A 27 13.69 10.98 2.96
N ARG A 28 12.57 10.30 3.17
CA ARG A 28 11.42 10.79 3.93
C ARG A 28 11.05 9.85 5.09
N ALA A 29 11.97 8.97 5.49
CA ALA A 29 11.81 7.97 6.57
C ALA A 29 11.51 8.53 7.98
N ARG A 30 11.27 9.83 8.13
CA ARG A 30 10.86 10.46 9.40
C ARG A 30 9.58 11.28 9.26
N LEU A 31 8.86 11.15 8.14
CA LEU A 31 7.58 11.80 8.02
C LEU A 31 6.53 11.10 8.89
N PRO A 32 5.66 11.86 9.55
CA PRO A 32 4.46 11.31 10.17
C PRO A 32 3.60 10.58 9.14
N ASP A 33 2.87 9.55 9.57
CA ASP A 33 2.02 8.71 8.72
C ASP A 33 1.08 9.50 7.79
N PRO A 34 0.39 10.57 8.23
CA PRO A 34 -0.42 11.39 7.32
C PRO A 34 0.40 11.99 6.18
N GLY A 35 1.62 12.42 6.46
CA GLY A 35 2.53 12.99 5.46
C GLY A 35 3.06 11.94 4.48
N VAL A 36 3.21 10.69 4.90
CA VAL A 36 3.55 9.57 4.00
C VAL A 36 2.41 9.32 3.01
N LEU A 37 1.15 9.38 3.48
CA LEU A 37 -0.03 9.22 2.63
C LEU A 37 -0.24 10.39 1.67
N SER A 38 -0.09 11.63 2.15
CA SER A 38 -0.11 12.81 1.28
C SER A 38 0.97 12.72 0.20
N ARG A 39 2.18 12.28 0.55
CA ARG A 39 3.26 12.10 -0.40
C ARG A 39 2.98 11.01 -1.44
N ALA A 40 2.42 9.88 -1.01
CA ALA A 40 1.98 8.83 -1.93
C ALA A 40 0.92 9.38 -2.91
N THR A 41 0.04 10.25 -2.42
CA THR A 41 -0.96 10.96 -3.22
C THR A 41 -0.36 11.92 -4.24
N GLU A 42 0.60 12.77 -3.82
CA GLU A 42 1.33 13.66 -4.73
C GLU A 42 2.02 12.91 -5.87
N LEU A 43 2.53 11.72 -5.58
CA LEU A 43 3.23 10.88 -6.54
C LEU A 43 2.28 10.00 -7.36
N SER A 44 0.97 10.08 -7.12
CA SER A 44 -0.06 9.22 -7.72
C SER A 44 0.26 7.73 -7.54
N ARG A 45 0.71 7.34 -6.34
CA ARG A 45 1.10 5.98 -5.98
C ARG A 45 0.25 5.48 -4.81
N VAL A 46 -0.18 4.24 -4.90
CA VAL A 46 -0.87 3.56 -3.80
C VAL A 46 0.11 3.31 -2.65
N LEU A 47 -0.29 3.62 -1.42
CA LEU A 47 0.50 3.34 -0.23
C LEU A 47 0.22 1.93 0.28
N PHE A 48 1.26 1.14 0.48
CA PHE A 48 1.17 -0.14 1.19
C PHE A 48 1.78 -0.01 2.59
N SER A 49 1.02 -0.42 3.60
CA SER A 49 1.48 -0.56 4.99
C SER A 49 0.89 -1.82 5.65
N ARG A 50 1.51 -2.23 6.76
CA ARG A 50 0.98 -3.25 7.67
C ARG A 50 0.53 -2.67 9.01
N ASP A 51 0.58 -1.34 9.12
CA ASP A 51 0.15 -0.61 10.29
C ASP A 51 -1.31 -0.20 10.14
N SER A 52 -2.11 -0.46 11.18
CA SER A 52 -3.53 -0.10 11.22
C SER A 52 -3.74 1.41 11.31
N ASP A 53 -2.74 2.18 11.75
CA ASP A 53 -2.85 3.62 11.90
C ASP A 53 -3.12 4.31 10.55
N PHE A 54 -2.58 3.76 9.45
CA PHE A 54 -2.90 4.22 8.09
C PHE A 54 -4.36 4.02 7.69
N LEU A 55 -5.06 3.01 8.24
CA LEU A 55 -6.49 2.84 7.99
C LEU A 55 -7.31 3.95 8.65
N VAL A 56 -6.94 4.32 9.88
CA VAL A 56 -7.60 5.41 10.61
C VAL A 56 -7.42 6.72 9.85
N ILE A 57 -6.21 7.01 9.39
CA ILE A 57 -5.90 8.21 8.60
C ILE A 57 -6.69 8.22 7.29
N ALA A 58 -6.69 7.10 6.55
CA ALA A 58 -7.44 7.00 5.30
C ALA A 58 -8.95 7.22 5.51
N GLN A 59 -9.50 6.68 6.59
CA GLN A 59 -10.90 6.86 6.95
C GLN A 59 -11.21 8.32 7.31
N SER A 60 -10.33 8.99 8.08
CA SER A 60 -10.46 10.42 8.39
C SER A 60 -10.43 11.27 7.12
N LEU A 61 -9.47 11.04 6.22
CA LEU A 61 -9.37 11.76 4.95
C LEU A 61 -10.60 11.55 4.07
N GLN A 62 -11.12 10.32 4.03
CA GLN A 62 -12.34 10.00 3.32
C GLN A 62 -13.56 10.73 3.90
N ALA A 63 -13.69 10.79 5.22
CA ALA A 63 -14.76 11.51 5.90
C ALA A 63 -14.69 13.04 5.66
N GLU A 64 -13.47 13.58 5.53
CA GLU A 64 -13.22 14.98 5.20
C GLU A 64 -13.37 15.29 3.69
N GLY A 65 -13.62 14.27 2.85
CA GLY A 65 -13.73 14.43 1.40
C GLY A 65 -12.39 14.75 0.71
N MET A 66 -11.27 14.49 1.38
CA MET A 66 -9.94 14.70 0.82
C MET A 66 -9.54 13.51 -0.07
N ALA A 67 -9.04 13.81 -1.26
CA ALA A 67 -8.53 12.79 -2.18
C ALA A 67 -7.17 12.26 -1.69
N PHE A 68 -6.98 10.95 -1.81
CA PHE A 68 -5.71 10.28 -1.53
C PHE A 68 -5.48 9.13 -2.52
N ALA A 69 -4.24 8.74 -2.81
CA ALA A 69 -3.92 7.73 -3.84
C ALA A 69 -4.26 6.26 -3.46
N GLY A 70 -5.02 6.04 -2.38
CA GLY A 70 -5.39 4.72 -1.88
C GLY A 70 -4.37 4.11 -0.93
N VAL A 71 -4.86 3.30 0.01
CA VAL A 71 -4.07 2.56 1.00
C VAL A 71 -4.39 1.07 0.88
N ILE A 72 -3.36 0.26 0.69
CA ILE A 72 -3.44 -1.21 0.79
C ILE A 72 -2.86 -1.60 2.15
N TYR A 73 -3.68 -2.25 2.95
CA TYR A 73 -3.32 -2.71 4.29
C TYR A 73 -3.23 -4.23 4.34
N ALA A 74 -2.09 -4.76 4.80
CA ALA A 74 -1.94 -6.19 5.10
C ALA A 74 -1.81 -6.42 6.59
N HIS A 75 -2.67 -7.27 7.15
CA HIS A 75 -2.59 -7.64 8.55
C HIS A 75 -1.35 -8.53 8.80
N SER A 76 -0.40 -8.04 9.59
CA SER A 76 0.94 -8.62 9.79
C SER A 76 0.96 -10.06 10.33
N LYS A 77 -0.09 -10.51 11.04
CA LYS A 77 -0.20 -11.87 11.58
C LYS A 77 -0.96 -12.85 10.67
N ALA A 78 -1.63 -12.36 9.63
CA ALA A 78 -2.56 -13.17 8.83
C ALA A 78 -2.01 -13.52 7.43
N VAL A 79 -0.96 -12.84 6.95
CA VAL A 79 -0.52 -12.95 5.56
C VAL A 79 0.99 -13.23 5.49
N SER A 80 1.38 -14.25 4.73
CA SER A 80 2.79 -14.54 4.49
C SER A 80 3.43 -13.51 3.57
N ILE A 81 4.75 -13.36 3.62
CA ILE A 81 5.50 -12.48 2.69
C ILE A 81 5.19 -12.84 1.23
N GLY A 82 5.10 -14.14 0.92
CA GLY A 82 4.83 -14.63 -0.43
C GLY A 82 3.44 -14.26 -0.94
N ASP A 83 2.42 -14.33 -0.07
CA ASP A 83 1.05 -13.95 -0.42
C ASP A 83 0.95 -12.43 -0.59
N CYS A 84 1.55 -11.63 0.29
CA CYS A 84 1.64 -10.19 0.11
C CYS A 84 2.27 -9.82 -1.25
N ILE A 85 3.35 -10.48 -1.65
CA ILE A 85 3.99 -10.23 -2.95
C ILE A 85 3.03 -10.58 -4.10
N ARG A 86 2.32 -11.70 -4.03
CA ARG A 86 1.41 -12.16 -5.08
C ARG A 86 0.21 -11.22 -5.23
N ASP A 87 -0.39 -10.84 -4.11
CA ASP A 87 -1.57 -9.96 -4.10
C ASP A 87 -1.21 -8.55 -4.56
N LEU A 88 -0.09 -8.00 -4.07
CA LEU A 88 0.39 -6.69 -4.50
C LEU A 88 0.82 -6.67 -5.98
N GLU A 89 1.40 -7.76 -6.48
CA GLU A 89 1.68 -7.90 -7.92
C GLU A 89 0.39 -7.87 -8.74
N LEU A 90 -0.64 -8.60 -8.30
CA LEU A 90 -1.93 -8.64 -8.99
C LEU A 90 -2.59 -7.26 -9.02
N ILE A 91 -2.63 -6.58 -7.87
CA ILE A 91 -3.19 -5.22 -7.74
C ILE A 91 -2.40 -4.24 -8.61
N ALA A 92 -1.07 -4.29 -8.58
CA ALA A 92 -0.24 -3.41 -9.39
C ALA A 92 -0.50 -3.62 -10.90
N LYS A 93 -0.57 -4.88 -11.35
CA LYS A 93 -0.86 -5.22 -12.76
C LYS A 93 -2.30 -4.92 -13.19
N ALA A 94 -3.24 -4.87 -12.25
CA ALA A 94 -4.61 -4.46 -12.51
C ALA A 94 -4.68 -2.93 -12.64
N CYS A 95 -4.09 -2.18 -11.70
CA CYS A 95 -4.07 -0.71 -11.72
C CYS A 95 -3.23 -0.09 -12.84
N ASP A 96 -2.32 -0.85 -13.46
CA ASP A 96 -1.58 -0.43 -14.67
C ASP A 96 -2.42 -0.56 -15.96
N ARG A 97 -3.46 -1.42 -15.94
CA ARG A 97 -4.33 -1.68 -17.11
C ARG A 97 -5.66 -0.95 -17.06
N GLU A 98 -6.15 -0.66 -15.87
CA GLU A 98 -7.34 0.13 -15.64
C GLU A 98 -6.94 1.24 -14.67
N VAL A 99 -7.13 2.50 -15.07
CA VAL A 99 -6.89 3.68 -14.23
C VAL A 99 -7.37 3.37 -12.81
N CYS A 100 -6.43 3.20 -11.89
CA CYS A 100 -6.71 2.83 -10.50
C CYS A 100 -7.71 3.87 -9.97
N PRO A 101 -8.97 3.51 -9.67
CA PRO A 101 -9.90 4.47 -9.10
C PRO A 101 -9.29 4.92 -7.78
N GLN A 102 -9.24 6.23 -7.55
CA GLN A 102 -8.55 6.86 -6.41
C GLN A 102 -9.16 6.51 -5.04
N GLN A 103 -9.97 5.46 -4.93
CA GLN A 103 -10.65 5.03 -3.72
C GLN A 103 -10.95 3.54 -3.83
N THR A 104 -9.97 2.69 -3.51
CA THR A 104 -10.26 1.26 -3.37
C THR A 104 -9.62 0.73 -2.09
N HIS A 105 -10.40 0.71 -1.01
CA HIS A 105 -10.09 -0.10 0.16
C HIS A 105 -10.31 -1.58 -0.24
N LEU A 106 -9.26 -2.23 -0.72
CA LEU A 106 -9.26 -3.68 -0.92
C LEU A 106 -8.77 -4.34 0.37
N PRO A 107 -9.65 -4.91 1.20
CA PRO A 107 -9.17 -5.80 2.24
C PRO A 107 -8.61 -7.04 1.54
N ILE A 108 -7.34 -7.34 1.81
CA ILE A 108 -6.74 -8.62 1.41
C ILE A 108 -7.35 -9.69 2.33
N HIS A 109 -8.58 -10.10 2.03
CA HIS A 109 -9.22 -11.23 2.67
C HIS A 109 -8.85 -12.50 1.93
N HIS A 110 -8.19 -13.36 2.69
CA HIS A 110 -8.09 -14.80 2.49
C HIS A 110 -9.44 -15.36 1.97
N VAL A 111 -9.44 -15.85 0.73
CA VAL A 111 -10.45 -16.82 0.29
C VAL A 111 -10.18 -18.07 1.12
N THR A 112 -10.85 -18.17 2.27
CA THR A 112 -10.83 -19.39 3.07
C THR A 112 -11.79 -20.34 2.40
N ASN A 113 -11.25 -21.22 1.56
CA ASN A 113 -11.97 -22.36 1.03
C ASN A 113 -12.27 -23.34 2.18
N ARG A 114 -13.54 -23.46 2.55
CA ARG A 114 -14.14 -24.68 3.10
C ARG A 114 -15.59 -24.78 2.64
#